data_AF-A0A3S1BMX4-F1
#
_entry.id   AF-A0A3S1BMX4-F1
#
_cell.length_a   1.000
_cell.length_b   1.000
_cell.length_c   1.000
_cell.angle_alpha   90.00
_cell.angle_beta   90.00
_cell.angle_gamma   90.00
#
_symmetry.space_group_name_H-M   'P 1'
#
loop_
_entity.id
_entity.type
_entity.pdbx_description
1 polymer ?
#
loop_
_entity_poly.entity_id
_entity_poly.type
_entity_poly.pdbx_seq_one_letter_code
_entity_poly.pdbx_strand_id
1 'polypeptide(L)'
;PVRVDDQYLHTVKLTRRGREGSLQLDNYPAVTGTSQGVLQVLNTPGNVYLGGVPDLESYTGGKFSKNFKGCVMRLELNGVAVNIPAHALFGVNVNVCTTS
;
A
#
# COMPACT_ATOMS: atom_id res chain seq x y z
N PRO A 1 5.39 17.45 8.14
CA PRO A 1 5.33 16.16 7.41
C PRO A 1 6.35 15.18 8.01
N VAL A 2 5.99 13.91 8.18
CA VAL A 2 6.94 12.88 8.66
C VAL A 2 7.79 12.43 7.47
N ARG A 3 9.11 12.38 7.66
CA ARG A 3 10.06 11.89 6.67
C ARG A 3 10.09 10.36 6.74
N VAL A 4 10.07 9.67 5.59
CA VAL A 4 10.03 8.20 5.50
C VAL A 4 11.14 7.59 4.62
N ASP A 5 11.98 8.45 4.04
CA ASP A 5 13.12 8.10 3.20
C ASP A 5 14.44 8.23 3.98
N ASP A 6 14.42 7.80 5.24
CA ASP A 6 15.51 7.95 6.21
C ASP A 6 16.28 6.65 6.49
N GLN A 7 15.96 5.58 5.75
CA GLN A 7 16.52 4.22 5.86
C GLN A 7 16.06 3.42 7.08
N TYR A 8 15.13 3.95 7.89
CA TYR A 8 14.54 3.20 8.99
C TYR A 8 13.29 2.43 8.55
N LEU A 9 12.94 1.42 9.33
CA LEU A 9 11.72 0.66 9.13
C LEU A 9 10.53 1.48 9.62
N HIS A 10 9.59 1.73 8.71
CA HIS A 10 8.31 2.37 9.03
C HIS A 10 7.16 1.37 8.93
N THR A 11 6.16 1.54 9.80
CA THR A 11 4.89 0.81 9.75
C THR A 11 3.79 1.73 9.27
N VAL A 12 3.08 1.34 8.21
CA VAL A 12 1.91 2.06 7.71
C VAL A 12 0.66 1.20 7.89
N LYS A 13 -0.33 1.73 8.59
CA LYS A 13 -1.65 1.10 8.75
C LYS A 13 -2.70 1.92 8.01
N LEU A 14 -3.34 1.28 7.03
CA LEU A 14 -4.44 1.86 6.27
C LEU A 14 -5.74 1.15 6.67
N THR A 15 -6.79 1.92 6.96
CA THR A 15 -8.13 1.36 7.17
C THR A 15 -9.15 2.10 6.31
N ARG A 16 -10.19 1.39 5.88
CA ARG A 16 -11.35 1.98 5.22
C ARG A 16 -12.61 1.30 5.74
N ARG A 17 -13.57 2.09 6.23
CA ARG A 17 -14.89 1.65 6.64
C ARG A 17 -15.95 2.47 5.90
N GLY A 18 -16.62 1.84 4.94
CA GLY A 18 -17.52 2.57 4.05
C GLY A 18 -16.75 3.66 3.29
N ARG A 19 -17.12 4.93 3.49
CA ARG A 19 -16.43 6.08 2.88
C ARG A 19 -15.26 6.62 3.71
N GLU A 20 -15.21 6.31 4.99
CA GLU A 20 -14.20 6.81 5.91
C GLU A 20 -12.92 6.01 5.75
N GLY A 21 -11.79 6.70 5.56
CA GLY A 21 -10.47 6.13 5.51
C GLY A 21 -9.57 6.74 6.56
N SER A 22 -8.62 5.95 7.07
CA SER A 22 -7.55 6.43 7.94
C SER A 22 -6.19 5.92 7.49
N LEU A 23 -5.17 6.74 7.69
CA LEU A 23 -3.76 6.37 7.53
C LEU A 23 -3.03 6.70 8.83
N GLN A 24 -2.37 5.70 9.39
CA GLN A 24 -1.47 5.86 10.52
C GLN A 24 -0.06 5.46 10.08
N LEU A 25 0.91 6.32 10.39
CA LEU A 25 2.33 6.07 10.19
C LEU A 25 2.98 5.94 11.56
N ASP A 26 3.66 4.82 11.79
CA ASP A 26 4.30 4.47 13.06
C ASP A 26 3.37 4.73 14.26
N ASN A 27 3.82 5.51 15.24
CA ASN A 27 3.05 5.91 16.41
C ASN A 27 2.45 7.31 16.30
N TYR A 28 2.49 7.93 15.11
CA TYR A 28 1.90 9.25 14.91
C TYR A 28 0.37 9.18 14.91
N PRO A 29 -0.31 10.30 15.25
CA PRO A 29 -1.76 10.38 15.13
C PRO A 29 -2.24 10.04 13.72
N ALA A 30 -3.30 9.24 13.62
CA ALA A 30 -3.87 8.88 12.33
C ALA A 30 -4.48 10.11 11.65
N VAL A 31 -4.25 10.24 10.34
CA VAL A 31 -4.97 11.19 9.49
C VAL A 31 -6.17 10.49 8.88
N THR A 32 -7.29 11.20 8.76
CA THR A 32 -8.56 10.66 8.26
C THR A 32 -9.03 11.43 7.02
N GLY A 33 -9.87 10.79 6.22
CA GLY A 33 -10.50 11.40 5.06
C GLY A 33 -11.71 10.61 4.59
N THR A 34 -12.52 11.23 3.74
CA THR A 34 -13.77 10.64 3.25
C THR A 34 -13.80 10.65 1.73
N SER A 35 -14.14 9.53 1.11
CA SER A 35 -14.32 9.49 -0.35
C SER A 35 -15.54 10.30 -0.78
N GLN A 36 -15.43 10.96 -1.93
CA GLN A 36 -16.51 11.76 -2.53
C GLN A 36 -17.70 10.88 -2.97
N GLY A 37 -18.88 11.49 -3.08
CA GLY A 37 -20.10 10.82 -3.54
C GLY A 37 -20.74 9.90 -2.47
N VAL A 38 -21.70 9.07 -2.91
CA VAL A 38 -22.53 8.23 -2.02
C VAL A 38 -22.08 6.78 -1.92
N LEU A 39 -21.20 6.33 -2.81
CA LEU A 39 -20.75 4.94 -2.87
C LEU A 39 -19.87 4.59 -1.67
N GLN A 40 -20.20 3.51 -0.97
CA GLN A 40 -19.49 3.07 0.23
C GLN A 40 -18.70 1.77 0.00
N VAL A 41 -19.13 0.95 -0.94
CA VAL A 41 -18.56 -0.37 -1.23
C VAL A 41 -17.41 -0.25 -2.23
N LEU A 42 -16.31 -0.96 -1.98
CA LEU A 42 -15.19 -1.09 -2.91
C LEU A 42 -15.37 -2.38 -3.72
N ASN A 43 -15.76 -2.26 -4.99
CA ASN A 43 -15.89 -3.37 -5.92
C ASN A 43 -14.76 -3.30 -6.94
N THR A 44 -13.64 -3.97 -6.64
CA THR A 44 -12.50 -4.05 -7.56
C THR A 44 -12.35 -5.48 -8.04
N PRO A 45 -12.59 -5.77 -9.33
CA PRO A 45 -12.24 -7.07 -9.89
C PRO A 45 -10.71 -7.18 -9.96
N GLY A 46 -10.15 -8.29 -9.48
CA GLY A 46 -8.74 -8.62 -9.68
C GLY A 46 -7.91 -8.73 -8.39
N ASN A 47 -6.60 -8.65 -8.59
CA ASN A 47 -5.58 -8.93 -7.57
C ASN A 47 -5.04 -7.65 -6.94
N VAL A 48 -4.40 -7.78 -5.79
CA VAL A 48 -3.67 -6.69 -5.14
C VAL A 48 -2.28 -6.54 -5.76
N TYR A 49 -1.94 -5.31 -6.14
CA TYR A 49 -0.59 -4.95 -6.58
C TYR A 49 0.19 -4.36 -5.41
N LEU A 50 1.42 -4.84 -5.20
CA LEU A 50 2.34 -4.36 -4.18
C LEU A 50 3.62 -3.86 -4.84
N GLY A 51 4.11 -2.69 -4.44
CA GLY A 51 5.33 -2.08 -4.98
C GLY A 51 5.12 -1.32 -6.30
N GLY A 52 4.19 -1.75 -7.15
CA GLY A 52 3.90 -1.01 -8.37
C GLY A 52 2.87 -1.65 -9.28
N VAL A 53 2.52 -0.93 -10.34
CA VAL A 53 1.60 -1.35 -11.42
C VAL A 53 2.28 -1.17 -12.79
N PRO A 54 1.89 -1.95 -13.81
CA PRO A 54 2.52 -1.92 -15.14
C PRO A 54 2.22 -0.62 -15.91
N ASP A 55 1.03 -0.04 -15.73
CA ASP A 55 0.65 1.25 -16.31
C ASP A 55 0.16 2.19 -15.19
N LEU A 56 1.05 3.07 -14.72
CA LEU A 56 0.76 4.00 -13.63
C LEU A 56 -0.34 4.99 -13.98
N GLU A 57 -0.40 5.46 -15.22
CA GLU A 57 -1.37 6.48 -15.62
C GLU A 57 -2.79 5.91 -15.56
N SER A 58 -3.02 4.77 -16.23
CA SER A 58 -4.33 4.13 -16.27
C SER A 58 -4.79 3.61 -14.92
N TYR A 59 -3.89 2.97 -14.14
CA TYR A 59 -4.27 2.33 -12.87
C TYR A 59 -4.45 3.32 -11.71
N THR A 60 -3.80 4.48 -11.78
CA THR A 60 -3.85 5.48 -10.70
C THR A 60 -4.62 6.74 -11.09
N GLY A 61 -5.10 6.83 -12.33
CA GLY A 61 -5.73 8.03 -12.87
C GLY A 61 -4.76 9.21 -12.90
N GLY A 62 -3.49 8.95 -13.24
CA GLY A 62 -2.42 9.95 -13.24
C GLY A 62 -1.99 10.46 -11.85
N LYS A 63 -2.42 9.82 -10.77
CA LYS A 63 -2.10 10.25 -9.39
C LYS A 63 -0.64 10.01 -9.02
N PHE A 64 0.00 9.00 -9.59
CA PHE A 64 1.38 8.65 -9.31
C PHE A 64 2.19 8.53 -10.60
N SER A 65 3.44 8.98 -10.56
CA SER A 65 4.37 8.95 -11.71
C SER A 65 5.54 7.97 -11.53
N LYS A 66 5.65 7.34 -10.36
CA LYS A 66 6.72 6.38 -10.03
C LYS A 66 6.16 5.23 -9.20
N ASN A 67 6.65 4.04 -9.47
CA ASN A 67 6.45 2.87 -8.61
C ASN A 67 7.37 2.97 -7.38
N PHE A 68 7.05 2.20 -6.34
CA PHE A 68 7.83 2.14 -5.11
C PHE A 68 9.20 1.50 -5.37
N LYS A 69 10.23 2.09 -4.76
CA LYS A 69 11.60 1.57 -4.75
C LYS A 69 12.08 1.50 -3.30
N GLY A 70 12.13 0.30 -2.76
CA GLY A 70 12.52 0.06 -1.38
C GLY A 70 12.17 -1.36 -0.94
N CYS A 71 12.04 -1.55 0.36
CA CYS A 71 11.81 -2.85 0.96
C CYS A 71 10.45 -2.92 1.66
N VAL A 72 9.66 -3.94 1.32
CA VAL A 72 8.43 -4.29 2.05
C VAL A 72 8.65 -5.63 2.74
N MET A 73 8.74 -5.61 4.06
CA MET A 73 9.12 -6.79 4.86
C MET A 73 7.90 -7.58 5.36
N ARG A 74 6.79 -6.89 5.64
CA ARG A 74 5.58 -7.50 6.18
C ARG A 74 4.34 -6.88 5.54
N LEU A 75 3.39 -7.74 5.17
CA LEU A 75 2.09 -7.33 4.69
C LEU A 75 1.02 -8.08 5.50
N GLU A 76 0.01 -7.33 5.95
CA GLU A 76 -1.18 -7.87 6.58
C GLU A 76 -2.40 -7.26 5.88
N LEU A 77 -3.36 -8.09 5.51
CA LEU A 77 -4.61 -7.68 4.89
C LEU A 77 -5.77 -8.16 5.76
N ASN A 78 -6.58 -7.24 6.27
CA ASN A 78 -7.74 -7.53 7.12
C ASN A 78 -7.42 -8.45 8.31
N GLY A 79 -6.27 -8.25 8.98
CA GLY A 79 -5.86 -9.07 10.12
C GLY A 79 -5.13 -10.36 9.75
N VAL A 80 -4.98 -10.66 8.45
CA VAL A 80 -4.33 -11.89 7.97
C VAL A 80 -2.95 -11.56 7.41
N ALA A 81 -1.92 -12.17 8.01
CA ALA A 81 -0.55 -12.05 7.53
C ALA A 81 -0.41 -12.70 6.14
N VAL A 82 0.12 -11.94 5.18
CA VAL A 82 0.37 -12.42 3.82
C VAL A 82 1.83 -12.84 3.70
N ASN A 83 2.06 -14.12 3.43
CA ASN A 83 3.36 -14.59 2.97
C ASN A 83 3.60 -14.08 1.54
N ILE A 84 4.38 -13.00 1.40
CA ILE A 84 4.58 -12.31 0.12
C ILE A 84 5.16 -13.26 -0.95
N PRO A 85 6.26 -14.00 -0.72
CA PRO A 85 6.79 -14.92 -1.72
C PRO A 85 5.82 -16.04 -2.11
N ALA A 86 5.09 -16.61 -1.14
CA ALA A 86 4.25 -17.77 -1.39
C ALA A 86 2.89 -17.43 -2.03
N HIS A 87 2.36 -16.22 -1.78
CA HIS A 87 1.08 -15.77 -2.32
C HIS A 87 1.20 -14.83 -3.52
N ALA A 88 2.42 -14.51 -3.97
CA ALA A 88 2.62 -13.71 -5.17
C ALA A 88 2.24 -14.51 -6.42
N LEU A 89 1.30 -13.97 -7.21
CA LEU A 89 0.93 -14.56 -8.50
C LEU A 89 2.03 -14.36 -9.56
N PHE A 90 2.72 -13.22 -9.51
CA PHE A 90 3.90 -12.90 -10.31
C PHE A 90 4.68 -11.73 -9.67
N GLY A 91 5.91 -11.52 -10.11
CA GLY A 91 6.75 -10.39 -9.67
C GLY A 91 7.67 -9.93 -10.79
N VAL A 92 7.95 -8.61 -10.83
CA VAL A 92 8.85 -7.98 -11.80
C VAL A 92 9.87 -7.15 -11.03
N ASN A 93 11.16 -7.40 -11.24
CA ASN A 93 12.27 -6.72 -10.55
C ASN A 93 12.19 -6.78 -9.01
N VAL A 94 11.64 -7.87 -8.46
CA VAL A 94 11.53 -8.11 -7.02
C VAL A 94 12.72 -8.95 -6.57
N ASN A 95 13.40 -8.50 -5.52
CA ASN A 95 14.50 -9.22 -4.88
C ASN A 95 14.26 -9.29 -3.37
N VAL A 96 14.96 -10.21 -2.71
CA VAL A 96 14.97 -10.28 -1.25
C VAL A 96 15.67 -9.04 -0.68
N CYS A 97 15.07 -8.44 0.34
CA CYS A 97 15.68 -7.32 1.06
C CYS A 97 16.96 -7.77 1.76
N THR A 98 18.07 -7.13 1.43
CA THR A 98 19.33 -7.28 2.17
C THR A 98 19.38 -6.22 3.26
N THR A 99 19.57 -6.64 4.51
CA THR A 99 19.97 -5.73 5.58
C THR A 99 21.45 -5.42 5.36
N SER A 100 21.75 -4.29 4.73
CA SER A 100 23.10 -3.72 4.78
C SER A 100 23.31 -2.99 6.09
#